data_AF-A0A7S0D689-F1
#
_entry.id   AF-A0A7S0D689-F1
#
_cell.length_a   1.000
_cell.length_b   1.000
_cell.length_c   1.000
_cell.angle_alpha   90.00
_cell.angle_beta   90.00
_cell.angle_gamma   90.00
#
_symmetry.space_group_name_H-M   'P 1'
#
loop_
_entity.id
_entity.type
_entity.pdbx_description
1 polymer ?
#
loop_
_entity_poly.entity_id
_entity_poly.type
_entity_poly.pdbx_seq_one_letter_code
_entity_poly.pdbx_strand_id
1 'polypeptide(L)'
;DTLVLNAGIMAVPLGRTAQGHEMHFGVNHLAHFLVQDSLRDAMRDRAKLRGVAGRVVACSSIANMLPGALRMDDLDWRTREAAGKYEKWAAYAASKAQNVLLTDELARREAPEDLVANAFHPGIVTTNLVRYILPELTAENRDPEAERRTPQGRAMSRMGIRDADEGAKTHVWLATAPEAGEVSGKFFVDPGLEYPRGATRDQLVAAQDWFLVSENDPLAKQLHLPDKFFEWRTNANAEKLWTRSREMTEPFRA
;
A
#
# COMPACT_ATOMS: atom_id res chain seq x y z
N ASP A 1 2.68 -20.24 -0.37
CA ASP A 1 1.35 -19.92 0.18
C ASP A 1 1.09 -18.43 0.08
N THR A 2 1.84 -17.58 0.77
CA THR A 2 1.64 -16.11 0.72
C THR A 2 2.97 -15.36 0.58
N LEU A 3 2.98 -14.31 -0.24
CA LEU A 3 4.02 -13.28 -0.30
C LEU A 3 3.43 -11.95 0.20
N VAL A 4 4.03 -11.34 1.22
CA VAL A 4 3.60 -10.04 1.76
C VAL A 4 4.66 -8.98 1.46
N LEU A 5 4.33 -8.07 0.56
CA LEU A 5 5.16 -6.93 0.14
C LEU A 5 4.93 -5.76 1.10
N ASN A 6 5.39 -5.91 2.35
CA ASN A 6 5.14 -4.97 3.45
C ASN A 6 6.21 -3.88 3.59
N ALA A 7 7.45 -4.15 3.20
CA ALA A 7 8.57 -3.26 3.46
C ALA A 7 8.35 -1.87 2.83
N GLY A 8 8.85 -0.82 3.48
CA GLY A 8 8.81 0.50 2.87
C GLY A 8 9.40 1.62 3.70
N ILE A 9 9.54 2.75 3.04
CA ILE A 9 9.97 4.04 3.59
C ILE A 9 8.90 5.09 3.32
N MET A 10 8.93 6.19 4.07
CA MET A 10 7.90 7.22 4.02
C MET A 10 8.49 8.62 4.15
N ALA A 11 8.09 9.50 3.23
CA ALA A 11 8.38 10.93 3.22
C ALA A 11 9.86 11.26 3.50
N VAL A 12 10.78 10.48 2.93
CA VAL A 12 12.22 10.74 3.06
C VAL A 12 12.65 11.91 2.16
N PRO A 13 13.73 12.65 2.51
CA PRO A 13 14.33 13.64 1.61
C PRO A 13 14.68 13.04 0.25
N LEU A 14 14.87 13.90 -0.75
CA LEU A 14 15.30 13.45 -2.08
C LEU A 14 16.57 12.62 -1.96
N GLY A 15 16.52 11.41 -2.51
CA GLY A 15 17.64 10.49 -2.57
C GLY A 15 17.39 9.44 -3.64
N ARG A 16 18.45 8.73 -4.02
CA ARG A 16 18.39 7.65 -5.00
C ARG A 16 18.93 6.36 -4.43
N THR A 17 18.35 5.24 -4.84
CA THR A 17 18.88 3.91 -4.57
C THR A 17 20.25 3.73 -5.23
N ALA A 18 20.96 2.66 -4.90
CA ALA A 18 22.23 2.33 -5.56
C ALA A 18 22.06 2.13 -7.08
N GLN A 19 20.87 1.74 -7.52
CA GLN A 19 20.48 1.57 -8.93
C GLN A 19 20.06 2.91 -9.59
N GLY A 20 20.09 4.01 -8.83
CA GLY A 20 19.79 5.34 -9.32
C GLY A 20 18.31 5.70 -9.35
N HIS A 21 17.39 4.88 -8.83
CA HIS A 21 15.95 5.18 -8.80
C HIS A 21 15.60 6.07 -7.61
N GLU A 22 14.56 6.90 -7.74
CA GLU A 22 14.01 7.67 -6.61
C GLU A 22 13.69 6.72 -5.45
N MET A 23 13.97 7.16 -4.22
CA MET A 23 14.03 6.27 -3.07
C MET A 23 12.70 5.54 -2.80
N HIS A 24 11.55 6.21 -2.83
CA HIS A 24 10.26 5.56 -2.60
C HIS A 24 9.89 4.63 -3.75
N PHE A 25 10.07 5.05 -4.99
CA PHE A 25 9.82 4.21 -6.17
C PHE A 25 10.69 2.95 -6.16
N GLY A 26 11.98 3.11 -5.90
CA GLY A 26 12.95 2.03 -5.83
C GLY A 26 12.64 1.04 -4.70
N VAL A 27 12.42 1.54 -3.48
CA VAL A 27 12.23 0.70 -2.28
C VAL A 27 10.81 0.14 -2.17
N ASN A 28 9.79 0.99 -2.29
CA ASN A 28 8.41 0.59 -2.00
C ASN A 28 7.74 -0.14 -3.17
N HIS A 29 8.24 0.02 -4.40
CA HIS A 29 7.62 -0.56 -5.61
C HIS A 29 8.58 -1.44 -6.43
N LEU A 30 9.70 -0.93 -6.94
CA LEU A 30 10.57 -1.72 -7.85
C LEU A 30 11.18 -2.95 -7.16
N ALA A 31 11.65 -2.81 -5.91
CA ALA A 31 12.14 -3.94 -5.14
C ALA A 31 11.04 -5.00 -4.91
N HIS A 32 9.81 -4.56 -4.61
CA HIS A 32 8.66 -5.44 -4.45
C HIS A 32 8.25 -6.13 -5.76
N PHE A 33 8.27 -5.39 -6.87
CA PHE A 33 8.02 -5.93 -8.20
C PHE A 33 9.03 -7.02 -8.54
N LEU A 34 10.33 -6.78 -8.30
CA LEU A 34 11.37 -7.78 -8.55
C LEU A 34 11.18 -9.02 -7.68
N VAL A 35 10.97 -8.85 -6.37
CA VAL A 35 10.77 -9.97 -5.44
C VAL A 35 9.55 -10.81 -5.84
N GLN A 36 8.41 -10.17 -6.13
CA GLN A 36 7.21 -10.92 -6.51
C GLN A 36 7.45 -11.67 -7.82
N ASP A 37 8.10 -11.02 -8.79
CA ASP A 37 8.29 -11.62 -10.10
C ASP A 37 9.27 -12.80 -10.07
N SER A 38 10.35 -12.69 -9.28
CA SER A 38 11.29 -13.78 -9.04
C SER A 38 10.68 -14.99 -8.32
N LEU A 39 9.64 -14.78 -7.51
CA LEU A 39 8.99 -15.84 -6.74
C LEU A 39 7.73 -16.39 -7.40
N ARG A 40 7.19 -15.73 -8.43
CA ARG A 40 5.86 -16.03 -8.97
C ARG A 40 5.73 -17.48 -9.44
N ASP A 41 6.73 -18.03 -10.12
CA ASP A 41 6.65 -19.38 -10.69
C ASP A 41 6.64 -20.44 -9.56
N ALA A 42 7.49 -20.26 -8.54
CA ALA A 42 7.45 -21.10 -7.34
C ALA A 42 6.13 -20.97 -6.57
N MET A 43 5.51 -19.78 -6.56
CA MET A 43 4.18 -19.59 -5.98
C MET A 43 3.09 -20.33 -6.76
N ARG A 44 3.13 -20.31 -8.10
CA ARG A 44 2.20 -21.05 -8.98
C ARG A 44 2.31 -22.55 -8.75
N ASP A 45 3.53 -23.09 -8.75
CA ASP A 45 3.78 -24.52 -8.52
C ASP A 45 3.24 -24.96 -7.16
N ARG A 46 3.45 -24.12 -6.13
CA ARG A 46 2.92 -24.37 -4.79
C ARG A 46 1.39 -24.31 -4.75
N ALA A 47 0.76 -23.35 -5.43
CA ALA A 47 -0.69 -23.23 -5.49
C ALA A 47 -1.32 -24.48 -6.12
N LYS A 48 -0.79 -24.91 -7.28
CA LYS A 48 -1.21 -26.13 -7.98
C LYS A 48 -1.06 -27.38 -7.11
N LEU A 49 0.08 -27.52 -6.43
CA LEU A 49 0.34 -28.66 -5.54
C LEU A 49 -0.64 -28.74 -4.37
N ARG A 50 -1.09 -27.59 -3.85
CA ARG A 50 -1.99 -27.52 -2.69
C ARG A 50 -3.46 -27.52 -3.05
N GLY A 51 -3.81 -27.21 -4.30
CA GLY A 51 -5.20 -26.98 -4.71
C GLY A 51 -5.82 -25.75 -4.03
N VAL A 52 -5.00 -24.79 -3.62
CA VAL A 52 -5.42 -23.55 -2.94
C VAL A 52 -4.63 -22.40 -3.54
N ALA A 53 -5.31 -21.28 -3.82
CA ALA A 53 -4.68 -20.14 -4.47
C ALA A 53 -3.51 -19.57 -3.65
N GLY A 54 -2.41 -19.28 -4.34
CA GLY A 54 -1.30 -18.51 -3.78
C GLY A 54 -1.69 -17.04 -3.62
N ARG A 55 -1.13 -16.34 -2.63
CA ARG A 55 -1.58 -14.99 -2.25
C ARG A 55 -0.44 -13.98 -2.32
N VAL A 56 -0.61 -12.89 -3.07
CA VAL A 56 0.30 -11.74 -3.04
C VAL A 56 -0.40 -10.57 -2.37
N VAL A 57 0.17 -10.05 -1.29
CA VAL A 57 -0.43 -8.96 -0.50
C VAL A 57 0.52 -7.77 -0.49
N ALA A 58 0.10 -6.62 -1.02
CA ALA A 58 0.95 -5.43 -1.10
C ALA A 58 0.54 -4.32 -0.11
N CYS A 59 1.49 -3.84 0.67
CA CYS A 59 1.28 -2.72 1.59
C CYS A 59 1.24 -1.39 0.81
N SER A 60 0.05 -0.81 0.76
CA SER A 60 -0.23 0.53 0.23
C SER A 60 -0.53 1.48 1.40
N SER A 61 -1.26 2.56 1.15
CA SER A 61 -1.64 3.59 2.11
C SER A 61 -2.76 4.43 1.52
N ILE A 62 -3.60 5.04 2.34
CA ILE A 62 -4.56 6.04 1.86
C ILE A 62 -3.89 7.26 1.19
N ALA A 63 -2.59 7.48 1.43
CA ALA A 63 -1.79 8.44 0.69
C ALA A 63 -1.81 8.18 -0.84
N ASN A 64 -2.14 6.97 -1.30
CA ASN A 64 -2.31 6.65 -2.72
C ASN A 64 -3.38 7.49 -3.43
N MET A 65 -4.27 8.14 -2.68
CA MET A 65 -5.33 9.02 -3.19
C MET A 65 -4.88 10.46 -3.43
N LEU A 66 -3.63 10.82 -3.08
CA LEU A 66 -3.15 12.20 -3.21
C LEU A 66 -3.22 12.67 -4.68
N PRO A 67 -4.06 13.68 -5.00
CA PRO A 67 -4.26 14.09 -6.39
C PRO A 67 -2.96 14.54 -7.07
N GLY A 68 -2.72 14.04 -8.28
CA GLY A 68 -1.57 14.43 -9.09
C GLY A 68 -0.21 13.90 -8.62
N ALA A 69 -0.18 13.05 -7.58
CA ALA A 69 1.05 12.43 -7.08
C ALA A 69 1.63 11.41 -8.08
N LEU A 70 0.79 10.46 -8.52
CA LEU A 70 1.16 9.47 -9.54
C LEU A 70 1.13 10.10 -10.93
N ARG A 71 2.27 10.09 -11.60
CA ARG A 71 2.44 10.56 -12.98
C ARG A 71 3.09 9.47 -13.81
N MET A 72 2.34 8.91 -14.75
CA MET A 72 2.80 7.78 -15.58
C MET A 72 3.94 8.13 -16.52
N ASP A 73 4.10 9.41 -16.83
CA ASP A 73 5.19 10.01 -17.60
C ASP A 73 6.41 10.38 -16.74
N ASP A 74 6.33 10.28 -15.41
CA ASP A 74 7.41 10.63 -14.47
C ASP A 74 7.40 9.74 -13.22
N LEU A 75 7.37 8.41 -13.43
CA LEU A 75 7.30 7.41 -12.36
C LEU A 75 8.51 7.44 -11.40
N ASP A 76 9.70 7.74 -11.95
CA ASP A 76 11.00 7.76 -11.26
C ASP A 76 11.45 9.21 -10.91
N TRP A 77 10.49 10.13 -10.85
CA TRP A 77 10.65 11.53 -10.43
C TRP A 77 11.73 12.35 -11.18
N ARG A 78 12.16 11.93 -12.37
CA ARG A 78 13.25 12.57 -13.13
C ARG A 78 12.91 14.00 -13.52
N THR A 79 11.72 14.22 -14.07
CA THR A 79 11.33 15.51 -14.62
C THR A 79 11.02 16.52 -13.51
N ARG A 80 10.24 16.10 -12.50
CA ARG A 80 9.89 16.96 -11.37
C ARG A 80 11.08 17.29 -10.48
N GLU A 81 12.01 16.35 -10.28
CA GLU A 81 13.27 16.59 -9.58
C GLU A 81 14.15 17.59 -10.31
N ALA A 82 14.37 17.42 -11.62
CA ALA A 82 15.19 18.34 -12.42
C ALA A 82 14.65 19.78 -12.39
N ALA A 83 13.34 19.95 -12.24
CA ALA A 83 12.69 21.25 -12.08
C ALA A 83 12.77 21.83 -10.65
N GLY A 84 13.44 21.16 -9.70
CA GLY A 84 13.52 21.59 -8.30
C GLY A 84 12.21 21.41 -7.53
N LYS A 85 11.31 20.53 -7.99
CA LYS A 85 9.95 20.37 -7.45
C LYS A 85 9.74 19.00 -6.80
N TYR A 86 10.79 18.41 -6.23
CA TYR A 86 10.64 17.19 -5.46
C TYR A 86 9.76 17.44 -4.24
N GLU A 87 8.72 16.63 -4.08
CA GLU A 87 7.80 16.70 -2.95
C GLU A 87 7.68 15.29 -2.36
N LYS A 88 8.15 15.14 -1.12
CA LYS A 88 8.36 13.85 -0.46
C LYS A 88 7.07 13.07 -0.23
N TRP A 89 5.96 13.76 0.03
CA TRP A 89 4.66 13.12 0.25
C TRP A 89 4.04 12.63 -1.04
N ALA A 90 4.17 13.39 -2.12
CA ALA A 90 3.76 13.00 -3.46
C ALA A 90 4.61 11.83 -3.97
N ALA A 91 5.91 11.78 -3.66
CA ALA A 91 6.76 10.64 -4.01
C ALA A 91 6.33 9.36 -3.29
N TYR A 92 6.10 9.47 -1.98
CA TYR A 92 5.53 8.39 -1.18
C TYR A 92 4.15 7.95 -1.68
N ALA A 93 3.23 8.90 -1.89
CA ALA A 93 1.87 8.65 -2.39
C ALA A 93 1.88 7.93 -3.74
N ALA A 94 2.73 8.38 -4.67
CA ALA A 94 2.92 7.72 -5.97
C ALA A 94 3.35 6.25 -5.78
N SER A 95 4.30 5.99 -4.88
CA SER A 95 4.76 4.62 -4.58
C SER A 95 3.66 3.72 -4.01
N LYS A 96 2.73 4.29 -3.23
CA LYS A 96 1.60 3.55 -2.66
C LYS A 96 0.49 3.32 -3.69
N ALA A 97 0.28 4.24 -4.62
CA ALA A 97 -0.59 4.01 -5.77
C ALA A 97 -0.03 2.93 -6.72
N GLN A 98 1.29 2.94 -6.94
CA GLN A 98 1.97 1.91 -7.74
C GLN A 98 1.80 0.50 -7.16
N ASN A 99 1.82 0.33 -5.83
CA ASN A 99 1.54 -0.97 -5.20
C ASN A 99 0.10 -1.46 -5.44
N VAL A 100 -0.89 -0.56 -5.55
CA VAL A 100 -2.27 -0.95 -5.91
C VAL A 100 -2.33 -1.40 -7.37
N LEU A 101 -1.73 -0.62 -8.28
CA LEU A 101 -1.64 -0.98 -9.70
C LEU A 101 -0.90 -2.31 -9.93
N LEU A 102 0.14 -2.59 -9.13
CA LEU A 102 0.85 -3.86 -9.15
C LEU A 102 -0.09 -5.03 -8.85
N THR A 103 -0.86 -4.94 -7.76
CA THR A 103 -1.79 -6.01 -7.38
C THR A 103 -2.95 -6.15 -8.37
N ASP A 104 -3.42 -5.05 -8.95
CA ASP A 104 -4.47 -5.09 -9.99
C ASP A 104 -3.98 -5.83 -11.24
N GLU A 105 -2.75 -5.56 -11.70
CA GLU A 105 -2.22 -6.24 -12.87
C GLU A 105 -1.85 -7.70 -12.57
N LEU A 106 -1.35 -8.01 -11.37
CA LEU A 106 -1.14 -9.39 -10.93
C LEU A 106 -2.45 -10.17 -10.92
N ALA A 107 -3.50 -9.62 -10.33
CA ALA A 107 -4.82 -10.24 -10.29
C ALA A 107 -5.31 -10.60 -11.69
N ARG A 108 -5.05 -9.73 -12.67
CA ARG A 108 -5.47 -9.94 -14.06
C ARG A 108 -4.60 -10.94 -14.81
N ARG A 109 -3.29 -10.95 -14.57
CA ARG A 109 -2.32 -11.84 -15.24
C ARG A 109 -2.33 -13.25 -14.67
N GLU A 110 -2.53 -13.37 -13.37
CA GLU A 110 -2.34 -14.60 -12.61
C GLU A 110 -3.65 -15.31 -12.25
N ALA A 111 -4.80 -14.74 -12.59
CA ALA A 111 -6.11 -15.40 -12.43
C ALA A 111 -6.15 -16.82 -13.05
N PRO A 112 -5.52 -17.11 -14.22
CA PRO A 112 -5.48 -18.48 -14.76
C PRO A 112 -4.54 -19.44 -14.01
N GLU A 113 -3.67 -18.93 -13.15
CA GLU A 113 -2.57 -19.67 -12.49
C GLU A 113 -2.78 -19.83 -10.98
N ASP A 114 -4.03 -19.65 -10.52
CA ASP A 114 -4.45 -19.76 -9.12
C ASP A 114 -3.65 -18.85 -8.17
N LEU A 115 -3.30 -17.62 -8.59
CA LEU A 115 -2.82 -16.59 -7.66
C LEU A 115 -3.84 -15.47 -7.52
N VAL A 116 -4.05 -15.06 -6.28
CA VAL A 116 -4.80 -13.84 -5.94
C VAL A 116 -3.85 -12.76 -5.46
N ALA A 117 -4.12 -11.51 -5.84
CA ALA A 117 -3.30 -10.37 -5.48
C ALA A 117 -4.15 -9.21 -5.00
N ASN A 118 -3.86 -8.69 -3.80
CA ASN A 118 -4.63 -7.60 -3.19
C ASN A 118 -3.70 -6.60 -2.50
N ALA A 119 -4.10 -5.33 -2.47
CA ALA A 119 -3.41 -4.29 -1.73
C ALA A 119 -4.17 -3.91 -0.46
N PHE A 120 -3.48 -3.35 0.53
CA PHE A 120 -4.13 -2.89 1.75
C PHE A 120 -3.52 -1.60 2.30
N HIS A 121 -4.32 -0.87 3.07
CA HIS A 121 -3.90 0.20 3.96
C HIS A 121 -3.84 -0.33 5.40
N PRO A 122 -2.71 -0.17 6.11
CA PRO A 122 -2.60 -0.63 7.50
C PRO A 122 -3.22 0.32 8.54
N GLY A 123 -3.79 1.47 8.14
CA GLY A 123 -4.09 2.58 9.06
C GLY A 123 -2.86 3.49 9.29
N ILE A 124 -2.96 4.45 10.22
CA ILE A 124 -1.79 5.18 10.71
C ILE A 124 -1.10 4.34 11.76
N VAL A 125 -0.12 3.53 11.34
CA VAL A 125 0.63 2.70 12.28
C VAL A 125 1.85 3.43 12.79
N THR A 126 1.95 3.55 14.11
CA THR A 126 3.17 4.07 14.77
C THR A 126 4.26 3.01 14.77
N THR A 127 4.98 2.96 13.66
CA THR A 127 6.21 2.16 13.50
C THR A 127 7.39 3.10 13.37
N ASN A 128 8.61 2.57 13.24
CA ASN A 128 9.79 3.38 12.88
C ASN A 128 9.63 4.15 11.55
N LEU A 129 8.57 3.90 10.77
CA LEU A 129 8.22 4.64 9.57
C LEU A 129 7.93 6.13 9.83
N VAL A 130 7.47 6.50 11.04
CA VAL A 130 7.19 7.91 11.40
C VAL A 130 8.44 8.69 11.83
N ARG A 131 9.62 8.07 11.91
CA ARG A 131 10.85 8.67 12.48
C ARG A 131 11.28 10.02 11.87
N TYR A 132 10.97 10.26 10.59
CA TYR A 132 11.29 11.53 9.91
C TYR A 132 10.19 12.59 10.02
N ILE A 133 9.10 12.29 10.73
CA ILE A 133 7.88 13.09 10.79
C ILE A 133 7.49 13.38 12.24
N LEU A 134 7.42 12.33 13.06
CA LEU A 134 7.10 12.34 14.48
C LEU A 134 8.06 11.41 15.21
N PRO A 135 9.31 11.83 15.47
CA PRO A 135 10.32 11.00 16.14
C PRO A 135 9.87 10.48 17.51
N GLU A 136 9.04 11.26 18.21
CA GLU A 136 8.47 10.90 19.53
C GLU A 136 7.48 9.73 19.45
N LEU A 137 6.98 9.39 18.26
CA LEU A 137 6.01 8.30 18.04
C LEU A 137 6.64 7.07 17.37
N THR A 138 7.98 6.95 17.35
CA THR A 138 8.66 5.74 16.88
C THR A 138 8.38 4.57 17.80
N ALA A 139 8.38 3.34 17.25
CA ALA A 139 8.05 2.13 18.01
C ALA A 139 8.99 1.93 19.22
N GLU A 140 10.26 2.33 19.09
CA GLU A 140 11.27 2.24 20.15
C GLU A 140 10.96 3.11 21.38
N ASN A 141 10.10 4.13 21.23
CA ASN A 141 9.77 5.10 22.28
C ASN A 141 8.37 4.90 22.87
N ARG A 142 7.65 3.84 22.48
CA ARG A 142 6.26 3.59 22.90
C ARG A 142 6.08 2.26 23.63
N ASP A 143 5.14 2.23 24.57
CA ASP A 143 4.56 1.01 25.15
C ASP A 143 3.04 0.99 24.83
N PRO A 144 2.64 0.38 23.69
CA PRO A 144 1.26 0.42 23.24
C PRO A 144 0.26 -0.15 24.24
N GLU A 145 0.64 -1.20 24.98
CA GLU A 145 -0.22 -1.86 25.96
C GLU A 145 -0.46 -0.96 27.19
N ALA A 146 0.58 -0.26 27.66
CA ALA A 146 0.42 0.73 28.72
C ALA A 146 -0.36 1.97 28.25
N GLU A 147 -0.09 2.46 27.04
CA GLU A 147 -0.73 3.66 26.49
C GLU A 147 -2.24 3.46 26.29
N ARG A 148 -2.68 2.29 25.82
CA ARG A 148 -4.12 1.94 25.66
C ARG A 148 -4.91 2.06 26.99
N ARG A 149 -4.23 1.90 28.13
CA ARG A 149 -4.86 2.04 29.47
C ARG A 149 -5.03 3.50 29.89
N THR A 150 -4.32 4.43 29.25
CA THR A 150 -4.42 5.87 29.53
C THR A 150 -5.57 6.54 28.76
N PRO A 151 -6.14 7.64 29.27
CA PRO A 151 -7.09 8.46 28.51
C PRO A 151 -6.50 9.01 27.20
N GLN A 152 -5.20 9.30 27.19
CA GLN A 152 -4.48 9.84 26.03
C GLN A 152 -4.32 8.80 24.92
N GLY A 153 -3.90 7.57 25.24
CA GLY A 153 -3.82 6.49 24.25
C GLY A 153 -5.18 6.10 23.70
N ARG A 154 -6.24 6.12 24.53
CA ARG A 154 -7.63 5.95 24.03
C ARG A 154 -8.05 7.07 23.08
N ALA A 155 -7.64 8.31 23.33
CA ALA A 155 -7.90 9.43 22.42
C ALA A 155 -7.11 9.27 21.10
N MET A 156 -5.85 8.85 21.15
CA MET A 156 -5.02 8.60 19.96
C MET A 156 -5.56 7.46 19.09
N SER A 157 -6.04 6.36 19.70
CA SER A 157 -6.72 5.28 18.98
C SER A 157 -8.02 5.76 18.31
N ARG A 158 -8.78 6.64 18.97
CA ARG A 158 -9.96 7.31 18.36
C ARG A 158 -9.58 8.25 17.20
N MET A 159 -8.34 8.73 17.16
CA MET A 159 -7.75 9.45 16.03
C MET A 159 -7.09 8.50 15.01
N GLY A 160 -7.47 7.22 14.99
CA GLY A 160 -7.02 6.22 14.02
C GLY A 160 -5.54 5.89 14.02
N ILE A 161 -4.84 6.22 15.10
CA ILE A 161 -3.47 5.79 15.33
C ILE A 161 -3.50 4.37 15.88
N ARG A 162 -2.92 3.46 15.10
CA ARG A 162 -2.82 2.03 15.37
C ARG A 162 -1.42 1.69 15.87
N ASP A 163 -1.33 0.65 16.69
CA ASP A 163 -0.06 -0.03 16.94
C ASP A 163 0.21 -1.15 15.92
N ALA A 164 1.35 -1.84 16.07
CA ALA A 164 1.79 -2.84 15.11
C ALA A 164 0.78 -4.00 14.95
N ASP A 165 0.17 -4.46 16.06
CA ASP A 165 -0.79 -5.56 16.04
C ASP A 165 -2.09 -5.13 15.35
N GLU A 166 -2.58 -3.92 15.66
CA GLU A 166 -3.75 -3.34 14.99
C GLU A 166 -3.50 -3.11 13.50
N GLY A 167 -2.33 -2.58 13.14
CA GLY A 167 -1.90 -2.40 11.76
C GLY A 167 -1.70 -3.71 11.00
N ALA A 168 -1.52 -4.83 11.71
CA ALA A 168 -1.28 -6.12 11.11
C ALA A 168 -2.55 -6.86 10.67
N LYS A 169 -3.70 -6.53 11.26
CA LYS A 169 -4.96 -7.24 11.05
C LYS A 169 -5.31 -7.47 9.59
N THR A 170 -5.28 -6.42 8.77
CA THR A 170 -5.70 -6.51 7.35
C THR A 170 -4.82 -7.44 6.54
N HIS A 171 -3.50 -7.37 6.69
CA HIS A 171 -2.62 -8.23 5.89
C HIS A 171 -2.52 -9.65 6.42
N VAL A 172 -2.68 -9.86 7.74
CA VAL A 172 -2.83 -11.21 8.31
C VAL A 172 -4.12 -11.85 7.80
N TRP A 173 -5.24 -11.11 7.76
CA TRP A 173 -6.49 -11.59 7.18
C TRP A 173 -6.32 -11.92 5.69
N LEU A 174 -5.74 -11.00 4.90
CA LEU A 174 -5.45 -11.26 3.47
C LEU A 174 -4.52 -12.46 3.26
N ALA A 175 -3.59 -12.70 4.18
CA ALA A 175 -2.66 -13.81 4.10
C ALA A 175 -3.28 -15.15 4.49
N THR A 176 -4.26 -15.17 5.41
CA THR A 176 -4.69 -16.41 6.08
C THR A 176 -6.16 -16.77 5.89
N ALA A 177 -7.08 -15.80 5.77
CA ALA A 177 -8.51 -16.08 5.70
C ALA A 177 -8.90 -16.84 4.41
N PRO A 178 -9.77 -17.87 4.48
CA PRO A 178 -10.26 -18.57 3.29
C PRO A 178 -10.93 -17.64 2.28
N GLU A 179 -11.84 -16.77 2.74
CA GLU A 179 -12.59 -15.83 1.90
C GLU A 179 -11.70 -14.77 1.24
N ALA A 180 -10.58 -14.42 1.86
CA ALA A 180 -9.58 -13.53 1.25
C ALA A 180 -8.85 -14.20 0.07
N GLY A 181 -8.84 -15.54 0.03
CA GLY A 181 -8.31 -16.34 -1.08
C GLY A 181 -9.22 -16.38 -2.32
N GLU A 182 -10.45 -15.89 -2.21
CA GLU A 182 -11.45 -15.90 -3.29
C GLU A 182 -11.58 -14.54 -4.00
N VAL A 183 -10.88 -13.52 -3.49
CA VAL A 183 -10.92 -12.15 -4.01
C VAL A 183 -9.56 -11.73 -4.54
N SER A 184 -9.55 -11.01 -5.65
CA SER A 184 -8.31 -10.56 -6.30
C SER A 184 -8.53 -9.19 -6.94
N GLY A 185 -7.48 -8.38 -7.02
CA GLY A 185 -7.51 -7.04 -7.60
C GLY A 185 -8.25 -6.03 -6.72
N LYS A 186 -8.24 -6.23 -5.40
CA LYS A 186 -8.96 -5.39 -4.43
C LYS A 186 -8.00 -4.58 -3.56
N PHE A 187 -8.51 -3.46 -3.04
CA PHE A 187 -7.81 -2.60 -2.10
C PHE A 187 -8.61 -2.54 -0.80
N PHE A 188 -7.99 -2.89 0.33
CA PHE A 188 -8.64 -3.02 1.62
C PHE A 188 -8.14 -1.98 2.63
N VAL A 189 -9.03 -1.47 3.47
CA VAL A 189 -8.67 -0.55 4.58
C VAL A 189 -8.78 -1.22 5.95
N ASP A 190 -9.53 -2.31 6.04
CA ASP A 190 -9.67 -3.19 7.21
C ASP A 190 -9.99 -4.62 6.72
N PRO A 191 -9.89 -5.69 7.54
CA PRO A 191 -10.29 -7.05 7.15
C PRO A 191 -11.69 -7.09 6.52
N GLY A 192 -11.78 -7.61 5.29
CA GLY A 192 -13.03 -7.69 4.54
C GLY A 192 -13.61 -6.35 4.05
N LEU A 193 -12.99 -5.21 4.36
CA LEU A 193 -13.49 -3.89 4.01
C LEU A 193 -12.80 -3.32 2.76
N GLU A 194 -13.38 -3.61 1.59
CA GLU A 194 -12.92 -3.09 0.29
C GLU A 194 -13.21 -1.59 0.14
N TYR A 195 -12.25 -0.86 -0.46
CA TYR A 195 -12.32 0.56 -0.74
C TYR A 195 -11.81 0.86 -2.17
N PRO A 196 -12.38 1.85 -2.91
CA PRO A 196 -13.51 2.71 -2.54
C PRO A 196 -14.89 2.06 -2.69
N ARG A 197 -14.94 0.88 -3.32
CA ARG A 197 -16.19 0.15 -3.57
C ARG A 197 -16.35 -0.93 -2.51
N GLY A 198 -17.37 -0.82 -1.65
CA GLY A 198 -17.71 -1.86 -0.67
C GLY A 198 -17.83 -1.39 0.78
N ALA A 199 -17.22 -0.25 1.12
CA ALA A 199 -17.28 0.31 2.47
C ALA A 199 -18.37 1.38 2.63
N THR A 200 -19.24 1.23 3.64
CA THR A 200 -20.13 2.30 4.09
C THR A 200 -19.39 3.28 5.00
N ARG A 201 -19.93 4.50 5.17
CA ARG A 201 -19.41 5.49 6.11
C ARG A 201 -19.29 4.91 7.52
N ASP A 202 -20.30 4.19 7.99
CA ASP A 202 -20.30 3.60 9.33
C ASP A 202 -19.23 2.52 9.50
N GLN A 203 -18.98 1.72 8.45
CA GLN A 203 -17.88 0.74 8.46
C GLN A 203 -16.51 1.42 8.49
N LEU A 204 -16.33 2.53 7.74
CA LEU A 204 -15.10 3.31 7.78
C LEU A 204 -14.89 3.98 9.15
N VAL A 205 -15.97 4.39 9.83
CA VAL A 205 -15.91 4.94 11.20
C VAL A 205 -15.49 3.84 12.17
N ALA A 206 -16.09 2.66 12.04
CA ALA A 206 -15.78 1.50 12.87
C ALA A 206 -14.33 1.02 12.70
N ALA A 207 -13.79 1.09 11.48
CA ALA A 207 -12.39 0.79 11.17
C ALA A 207 -11.40 1.82 11.76
N GLN A 208 -11.91 2.90 12.38
CA GLN A 208 -11.11 3.97 12.97
C GLN A 208 -10.17 4.67 11.97
N ASP A 209 -10.43 4.60 10.66
CA ASP A 209 -9.67 5.35 9.67
C ASP A 209 -10.22 6.79 9.61
N TRP A 210 -9.87 7.61 10.61
CA TRP A 210 -10.48 8.93 10.86
C TRP A 210 -10.43 9.89 9.66
N PHE A 211 -9.38 9.80 8.82
CA PHE A 211 -9.28 10.56 7.57
C PHE A 211 -10.44 10.26 6.63
N LEU A 212 -11.00 9.04 6.72
CA LEU A 212 -12.09 8.59 5.88
C LEU A 212 -13.47 9.10 6.32
N VAL A 213 -13.58 9.70 7.51
CA VAL A 213 -14.87 9.88 8.18
C VAL A 213 -15.15 11.27 8.77
N SER A 214 -14.12 12.10 8.99
CA SER A 214 -14.30 13.40 9.66
C SER A 214 -15.05 14.44 8.80
N GLU A 215 -16.31 14.77 9.08
CA GLU A 215 -17.06 15.83 8.35
C GLU A 215 -16.37 17.21 8.31
N ASN A 216 -15.47 17.46 9.27
CA ASN A 216 -14.71 18.70 9.41
C ASN A 216 -13.34 18.64 8.73
N ASP A 217 -12.91 17.48 8.23
CA ASP A 217 -11.65 17.33 7.49
C ASP A 217 -11.84 17.73 6.01
N PRO A 218 -10.96 18.59 5.45
CA PRO A 218 -11.01 18.98 4.05
C PRO A 218 -11.01 17.79 3.06
N LEU A 219 -10.32 16.70 3.39
CA LEU A 219 -10.29 15.48 2.58
C LEU A 219 -11.62 14.73 2.68
N ALA A 220 -12.23 14.64 3.85
CA ALA A 220 -13.47 13.88 4.03
C ALA A 220 -14.66 14.42 3.23
N LYS A 221 -14.75 15.73 3.03
CA LYS A 221 -15.74 16.32 2.09
C LYS A 221 -15.53 15.84 0.66
N GLN A 222 -14.29 15.55 0.28
CA GLN A 222 -13.94 15.04 -1.03
C GLN A 222 -14.17 13.51 -1.14
N LEU A 223 -14.21 12.78 0.00
CA LEU A 223 -14.48 11.33 0.05
C LEU A 223 -15.93 10.96 -0.23
N HIS A 224 -16.86 11.92 -0.28
CA HIS A 224 -18.18 11.73 -0.89
C HIS A 224 -18.12 11.55 -2.42
N LEU A 225 -16.95 11.71 -3.03
CA LEU A 225 -16.67 11.41 -4.44
C LEU A 225 -15.45 10.48 -4.54
N PRO A 226 -15.49 9.27 -3.97
CA PRO A 226 -14.29 8.49 -3.75
C PRO A 226 -13.66 7.98 -5.06
N ASP A 227 -14.44 7.72 -6.10
CA ASP A 227 -13.94 7.22 -7.39
C ASP A 227 -12.96 8.20 -8.09
N LYS A 228 -13.15 9.52 -7.93
CA LYS A 228 -12.28 10.51 -8.58
C LYS A 228 -10.82 10.40 -8.12
N PHE A 229 -10.63 9.98 -6.87
CA PHE A 229 -9.31 9.79 -6.29
C PHE A 229 -8.60 8.53 -6.77
N PHE A 230 -9.32 7.65 -7.46
CA PHE A 230 -8.80 6.44 -8.10
C PHE A 230 -8.88 6.52 -9.62
N GLU A 231 -9.01 7.71 -10.22
CA GLU A 231 -8.95 7.89 -11.69
C GLU A 231 -7.63 7.38 -12.29
N TRP A 232 -6.56 7.33 -11.49
CA TRP A 232 -5.30 6.73 -11.89
C TRP A 232 -5.32 5.19 -11.90
N ARG A 233 -6.27 4.55 -11.20
CA ARG A 233 -6.41 3.10 -11.03
C ARG A 233 -7.13 2.48 -12.24
N THR A 234 -6.46 2.48 -13.38
CA THR A 234 -6.97 1.93 -14.64
C THR A 234 -6.11 0.78 -15.14
N ASN A 235 -6.69 -0.15 -15.89
CA ASN A 235 -5.95 -1.25 -16.53
C ASN A 235 -4.79 -0.73 -17.39
N ALA A 236 -5.00 0.37 -18.13
CA ALA A 236 -3.97 0.97 -18.97
C ALA A 236 -2.78 1.48 -18.15
N ASN A 237 -3.02 2.09 -16.98
CA ASN A 237 -1.93 2.51 -16.10
C ASN A 237 -1.25 1.33 -15.42
N ALA A 238 -2.01 0.31 -15.02
CA ALA A 238 -1.47 -0.91 -14.43
C ALA A 238 -0.52 -1.64 -15.40
N GLU A 239 -0.93 -1.80 -16.67
CA GLU A 239 -0.10 -2.41 -17.72
C GLU A 239 1.14 -1.57 -18.05
N LYS A 240 1.00 -0.24 -18.15
CA LYS A 240 2.13 0.67 -18.35
C LYS A 240 3.14 0.58 -17.20
N LEU A 241 2.67 0.60 -15.95
CA LEU A 241 3.52 0.47 -14.77
C LEU A 241 4.23 -0.88 -14.78
N TRP A 242 3.51 -1.97 -15.07
CA TRP A 242 4.07 -3.32 -15.15
C TRP A 242 5.21 -3.40 -16.16
N THR A 243 4.96 -2.91 -17.38
CA THR A 243 5.96 -2.90 -18.46
C THR A 243 7.21 -2.14 -18.05
N ARG A 244 7.04 -0.92 -17.52
CA ARG A 244 8.17 -0.10 -17.03
C ARG A 244 8.91 -0.74 -15.88
N SER A 245 8.19 -1.34 -14.94
CA SER A 245 8.80 -2.02 -13.78
C SER A 245 9.62 -3.21 -14.23
N ARG A 246 9.11 -4.01 -15.19
CA ARG A 246 9.87 -5.10 -15.81
C ARG A 246 11.13 -4.60 -16.51
N GLU A 247 11.03 -3.60 -17.38
CA GLU A 247 12.19 -2.99 -18.06
C GLU A 247 13.27 -2.52 -17.07
N MET A 248 12.85 -1.83 -16.00
CA MET A 248 13.76 -1.28 -15.00
C MET A 248 14.35 -2.34 -14.07
N THR A 249 13.70 -3.49 -13.93
CA THR A 249 14.18 -4.58 -13.07
C THR A 249 14.88 -5.71 -13.81
N GLU A 250 14.77 -5.75 -15.14
CA GLU A 250 15.38 -6.78 -15.99
C GLU A 250 16.88 -6.98 -15.72
N PRO A 251 17.71 -5.93 -15.53
CA PRO A 251 19.14 -6.11 -15.26
C PRO A 251 19.46 -6.82 -13.93
N PHE A 252 18.47 -7.01 -13.05
CA PHE A 252 18.63 -7.66 -11.74
C PHE A 252 18.05 -9.09 -11.71
N ARG A 253 17.52 -9.58 -12.84
CA ARG A 253 17.08 -10.96 -13.00
C ARG A 253 18.30 -11.81 -13.35
N ALA A 254 18.76 -12.61 -12.39
CA ALA A 254 19.81 -13.61 -12.60
C ALA A 254 19.24 -14.90 -13.20
#